data_AF-A0A8T2J884-F1
#
_entry.id   AF-A0A8T2J884-F1
#
_cell.length_a   1.000
_cell.length_b   1.000
_cell.length_c   1.000
_cell.angle_alpha   90.00
_cell.angle_beta   90.00
_cell.angle_gamma   90.00
#
_symmetry.space_group_name_H-M   'P 1'
#
loop_
_entity.id
_entity.type
_entity.pdbx_description
1 polymer ?
#
loop_
_entity_poly.entity_id
_entity_poly.type
_entity_poly.pdbx_seq_one_letter_code
_entity_poly.pdbx_strand_id
1 'polypeptide(L)'
;MRRIATPSIGSWGRSYSAFTSFFKANQVPHQSTAKSEKEVQPEHIHPTGTLSGCTDDLENNENSIEIPWRKFAIMLAYCGRGYYGMQMDRTKPQFPTIEAELISALIKAQCIPESSLIQMKNLKFQRCARTDKGVSALGQLVSVKLRTSCSNPVEKINSHLPPGIRVLDIKRVTKGFSSKNMCDRRTYSYMLPTFALSSCAPSAPDLNFRLPREDFHYINKLLSAYKGTHNFHNFTSKKTFEESNAWRHMFEVSCSEPFVLHGTEFAQIVITGQSFMLYQIRKMVGLIIAVAQGHAPADFLPWCLQKDKVNIPPAPGLGLILEHVHFDWYNRRYGSDGIHHPISWEKTMPTVLAFWEAEILPKILEEELEKLSMCYWIDILKRHNFLRFNDNGQ
;
A
#
# COMPACT_ATOMS: atom_id res chain seq x y z
N MET A 1 -14.73 34.89 -13.93
CA MET A 1 -14.21 34.28 -12.69
C MET A 1 -15.33 34.18 -11.66
N ARG A 2 -15.97 33.02 -11.51
CA ARG A 2 -16.95 32.77 -10.44
C ARG A 2 -16.29 31.83 -9.43
N ARG A 3 -16.15 32.27 -8.18
CA ARG A 3 -15.68 31.46 -7.06
C ARG A 3 -16.71 30.34 -6.82
N ILE A 4 -16.28 29.09 -6.92
CA ILE A 4 -17.08 27.93 -6.54
C ILE A 4 -16.99 27.83 -5.01
N ALA A 5 -18.14 27.86 -4.35
CA ALA A 5 -18.27 27.72 -2.90
C ALA A 5 -17.89 26.29 -2.47
N THR A 6 -17.14 26.19 -1.37
CA THR A 6 -16.79 24.94 -0.70
C THR A 6 -18.05 24.29 -0.09
N PRO A 7 -18.39 23.02 -0.42
CA PRO A 7 -19.51 22.35 0.22
C PRO A 7 -19.16 21.95 1.66
N SER A 8 -20.12 22.15 2.57
CA SER A 8 -20.09 21.76 3.97
C SER A 8 -19.95 20.24 4.17
N ILE A 9 -19.30 19.86 5.27
CA ILE A 9 -18.89 18.53 5.80
C ILE A 9 -19.99 17.43 5.90
N GLY A 10 -21.20 17.62 5.35
CA GLY A 10 -22.36 16.77 5.59
C GLY A 10 -22.66 15.60 4.64
N SER A 11 -21.85 15.28 3.60
CA SER A 11 -22.22 14.25 2.60
C SER A 11 -21.31 13.00 2.50
N TRP A 12 -20.43 12.78 3.47
CA TRP A 12 -19.38 11.75 3.41
C TRP A 12 -19.83 10.30 3.73
N GLY A 13 -21.13 10.02 3.84
CA GLY A 13 -21.64 8.69 4.18
C GLY A 13 -21.54 7.63 3.08
N ARG A 14 -21.43 8.03 1.80
CA ARG A 14 -21.37 7.08 0.66
C ARG A 14 -19.95 6.76 0.19
N SER A 15 -18.98 7.67 0.32
CA SER A 15 -17.54 7.38 0.11
C SER A 15 -17.02 6.28 1.04
N TYR A 16 -17.59 6.22 2.26
CA TYR A 16 -17.27 5.20 3.26
C TYR A 16 -17.58 3.77 2.77
N SER A 17 -18.63 3.56 1.96
CA SER A 17 -19.03 2.20 1.55
C SER A 17 -18.18 1.64 0.40
N ALA A 18 -17.69 2.48 -0.51
CA ALA A 18 -16.94 2.01 -1.67
C ALA A 18 -15.52 1.55 -1.30
N PHE A 19 -14.83 2.31 -0.45
CA PHE A 19 -13.48 1.98 0.05
C PHE A 19 -13.50 0.79 1.04
N THR A 20 -14.58 0.61 1.82
CA THR A 20 -14.62 -0.38 2.92
C THR A 20 -15.29 -1.71 2.59
N SER A 21 -15.70 -1.98 1.34
CA SER A 21 -16.33 -3.27 0.99
C SER A 21 -15.49 -4.50 1.41
N PHE A 22 -14.16 -4.39 1.40
CA PHE A 22 -13.25 -5.41 1.93
C PHE A 22 -13.12 -5.42 3.47
N PHE A 23 -13.19 -4.25 4.11
CA PHE A 23 -13.07 -4.11 5.58
C PHE A 23 -14.36 -4.48 6.32
N LYS A 24 -15.53 -4.28 5.70
CA LYS A 24 -16.82 -4.76 6.23
C LYS A 24 -16.95 -6.28 6.12
N ALA A 25 -16.35 -6.91 5.10
CA ALA A 25 -16.50 -8.33 4.81
C ALA A 25 -15.66 -9.28 5.72
N ASN A 26 -14.66 -8.76 6.45
CA ASN A 26 -13.72 -9.56 7.26
C ASN A 26 -13.92 -9.46 8.79
N GLN A 27 -15.09 -8.99 9.26
CA GLN A 27 -15.45 -9.18 10.67
C GLN A 27 -15.79 -10.67 10.91
N VAL A 28 -14.85 -11.40 11.52
CA VAL A 28 -15.14 -12.73 12.08
C VAL A 28 -16.09 -12.53 13.27
N PRO A 29 -17.23 -13.24 13.36
CA PRO A 29 -18.09 -13.14 14.53
C PRO A 29 -17.33 -13.74 15.72
N HIS A 30 -16.94 -12.91 16.69
CA HIS A 30 -16.43 -13.40 17.96
C HIS A 30 -17.61 -14.00 18.75
N GLN A 31 -17.64 -15.33 18.85
CA GLN A 31 -18.44 -16.02 19.85
C GLN A 31 -17.91 -15.66 21.25
N SER A 32 -18.75 -14.95 21.99
CA SER A 32 -18.62 -14.71 23.42
C SER A 32 -18.50 -16.05 24.16
N THR A 33 -17.39 -16.26 24.87
CA THR A 33 -17.32 -17.23 25.96
C THR A 33 -16.85 -16.49 27.21
N ALA A 34 -17.80 -16.25 28.11
CA ALA A 34 -17.56 -15.70 29.43
C ALA A 34 -16.72 -16.68 30.26
N LYS A 35 -15.62 -16.20 30.83
CA LYS A 35 -14.97 -16.84 31.98
C LYS A 35 -14.69 -15.79 33.05
N SER A 36 -15.17 -16.12 34.24
CA SER A 36 -15.19 -15.36 35.48
C SER A 36 -13.80 -14.92 35.95
N GLU A 37 -13.70 -13.64 36.29
CA GLU A 37 -12.62 -13.06 37.09
C GLU A 37 -12.67 -13.63 38.52
N LYS A 38 -11.50 -13.93 39.08
CA LYS A 38 -11.32 -14.09 40.53
C LYS A 38 -10.33 -13.04 41.00
N GLU A 39 -10.81 -12.17 41.88
CA GLU A 39 -10.04 -11.20 42.65
C GLU A 39 -8.99 -11.88 43.52
N VAL A 40 -7.79 -11.28 43.59
CA VAL A 40 -6.78 -11.58 44.61
C VAL A 40 -6.44 -10.26 45.30
N GLN A 41 -6.66 -10.23 46.62
CA GLN A 41 -6.37 -9.10 47.50
C GLN A 41 -4.86 -8.97 47.81
N PRO A 42 -4.36 -7.77 48.12
CA PRO A 42 -2.93 -7.54 48.40
C PRO A 42 -2.60 -7.74 49.89
N GLU A 43 -1.52 -8.48 50.18
CA GLU A 43 -0.96 -8.58 51.53
C GLU A 43 0.03 -7.45 51.83
N HIS A 44 -0.10 -6.93 53.06
CA HIS A 44 0.69 -5.88 53.68
C HIS A 44 2.07 -6.39 54.12
N ILE A 45 3.12 -5.59 53.89
CA ILE A 45 4.40 -5.70 54.60
C ILE A 45 4.76 -4.31 55.14
N HIS A 46 4.88 -4.20 56.47
CA HIS A 46 5.33 -2.99 57.18
C HIS A 46 6.87 -2.97 57.35
N PRO A 47 7.46 -1.77 57.55
CA PRO A 47 8.89 -1.51 57.40
C PRO A 47 9.64 -1.49 58.75
N THR A 48 10.93 -1.82 58.74
CA THR A 48 11.83 -1.57 59.90
C THR A 48 13.24 -1.14 59.47
N GLY A 49 13.63 0.05 59.93
CA GLY A 49 15.00 0.50 60.26
C GLY A 49 15.96 0.79 59.10
N THR A 50 16.81 1.83 59.10
CA THR A 50 17.22 2.81 60.10
C THR A 50 17.95 3.95 59.36
N LEU A 51 17.79 5.19 59.82
CA LEU A 51 18.54 6.37 59.37
C LEU A 51 19.91 6.43 60.08
N SER A 52 21.00 6.59 59.32
CA SER A 52 22.22 7.25 59.77
C SER A 52 22.89 7.92 58.58
N GLY A 53 23.05 9.24 58.64
CA GLY A 53 23.65 10.04 57.57
C GLY A 53 25.18 10.07 57.59
N CYS A 54 25.77 10.49 56.47
CA CYS A 54 26.84 11.48 56.41
C CYS A 54 27.10 11.86 54.93
N THR A 55 26.96 13.16 54.68
CA THR A 55 27.65 14.06 53.74
C THR A 55 28.38 13.52 52.51
N ASP A 56 28.05 14.18 51.39
CA ASP A 56 28.91 14.62 50.28
C ASP A 56 30.02 13.69 49.82
N ASP A 57 29.78 13.02 48.69
CA ASP A 57 30.79 12.84 47.66
C ASP A 57 30.13 12.83 46.27
N LEU A 58 30.40 13.89 45.52
CA LEU A 58 30.13 14.04 44.10
C LEU A 58 31.06 13.12 43.32
N GLU A 59 30.57 11.97 42.85
CA GLU A 59 31.17 11.31 41.69
C GLU A 59 30.09 10.87 40.70
N ASN A 60 30.07 11.61 39.58
CA ASN A 60 29.41 11.27 38.34
C ASN A 60 29.71 9.83 37.94
N ASN A 61 28.70 8.97 38.03
CA ASN A 61 28.69 7.69 37.34
C ASN A 61 27.39 7.55 36.54
N GLU A 62 27.23 8.43 35.55
CA GLU A 62 26.29 8.20 34.45
C GLU A 62 26.80 7.03 33.60
N ASN A 63 26.55 5.80 34.08
CA ASN A 63 26.57 4.63 33.23
C ASN A 63 25.47 4.82 32.18
N SER A 64 25.83 5.37 31.01
CA SER A 64 24.93 5.49 29.88
C SER A 64 24.38 4.10 29.53
N ILE A 65 23.10 3.85 29.84
CA ILE A 65 22.46 2.57 29.55
C ILE A 65 22.45 2.43 28.02
N GLU A 66 23.31 1.55 27.50
CA GLU A 66 23.45 1.38 26.07
C GLU A 66 22.14 0.80 25.50
N ILE A 67 21.31 1.65 24.91
CA ILE A 67 20.03 1.21 24.34
C ILE A 67 20.33 0.15 23.27
N PRO A 68 19.80 -1.07 23.39
CA PRO A 68 20.22 -2.15 22.53
C PRO A 68 19.42 -2.14 21.22
N TRP A 69 20.05 -2.59 20.14
CA TRP A 69 19.38 -2.72 18.84
C TRP A 69 18.27 -3.77 18.89
N ARG A 70 17.10 -3.41 18.37
CA ARG A 70 15.93 -4.31 18.24
C ARG A 70 15.35 -4.21 16.83
N LYS A 71 14.72 -5.29 16.38
CA LYS A 71 14.08 -5.36 15.06
C LYS A 71 12.62 -4.93 15.20
N PHE A 72 12.20 -4.03 14.33
CA PHE A 72 10.84 -3.50 14.29
C PHE A 72 10.22 -3.65 12.90
N ALA A 73 8.91 -3.77 12.88
CA ALA A 73 8.05 -3.51 11.74
C ALA A 73 7.46 -2.10 11.88
N ILE A 74 7.56 -1.28 10.84
CA ILE A 74 6.98 0.07 10.78
C ILE A 74 5.88 0.04 9.72
N MET A 75 4.67 0.38 10.12
CA MET A 75 3.48 0.47 9.29
C MET A 75 3.35 1.90 8.77
N LEU A 76 3.15 2.06 7.46
CA LEU A 76 3.28 3.32 6.75
C LEU A 76 2.09 3.53 5.80
N ALA A 77 1.60 4.75 5.74
CA ALA A 77 0.81 5.28 4.64
C ALA A 77 1.55 6.43 3.97
N TYR A 78 1.38 6.59 2.65
CA TYR A 78 1.95 7.69 1.89
C TYR A 78 1.19 7.98 0.60
N CYS A 79 1.16 9.26 0.22
CA CYS A 79 0.78 9.71 -1.11
C CYS A 79 2.00 9.62 -2.03
N GLY A 80 1.89 8.87 -3.13
CA GLY A 80 3.02 8.64 -4.05
C GLY A 80 3.34 9.83 -4.96
N ARG A 81 2.46 10.83 -5.04
CA ARG A 81 2.63 12.00 -5.91
C ARG A 81 3.88 12.79 -5.52
N GLY A 82 4.69 13.14 -6.51
CA GLY A 82 5.97 13.85 -6.32
C GLY A 82 7.15 12.93 -5.96
N TYR A 83 6.91 11.65 -5.64
CA TYR A 83 7.95 10.69 -5.29
C TYR A 83 8.27 9.72 -6.43
N TYR A 84 9.53 9.32 -6.53
CA TYR A 84 10.05 8.36 -7.50
C TYR A 84 9.92 6.91 -7.01
N GLY A 85 8.87 6.65 -6.24
CA GLY A 85 8.55 5.34 -5.67
C GLY A 85 9.04 5.16 -4.24
N MET A 86 8.86 3.93 -3.74
CA MET A 86 9.19 3.59 -2.36
C MET A 86 10.69 3.59 -2.09
N GLN A 87 11.46 2.88 -2.94
CA GLN A 87 12.85 2.56 -2.66
C GLN A 87 13.79 3.64 -3.18
N MET A 88 14.71 4.08 -2.32
CA MET A 88 15.78 5.00 -2.70
C MET A 88 16.70 4.40 -3.78
N ASP A 89 16.94 5.15 -4.84
CA ASP A 89 17.95 4.85 -5.86
C ASP A 89 19.26 5.58 -5.51
N ARG A 90 20.29 4.80 -5.15
CA ARG A 90 21.61 5.35 -4.77
C ARG A 90 22.36 5.99 -5.92
N THR A 91 22.00 5.66 -7.16
CA THR A 91 22.61 6.25 -8.36
C THR A 91 22.00 7.61 -8.69
N LYS A 92 20.83 7.91 -8.15
CA LYS A 92 20.08 9.13 -8.42
C LYS A 92 19.49 9.73 -7.13
N PRO A 93 20.34 10.17 -6.19
CA PRO A 93 19.93 10.64 -4.87
C PRO A 93 19.07 11.91 -4.90
N GLN A 94 19.08 12.65 -6.02
CA GLN A 94 18.27 13.86 -6.19
C GLN A 94 16.76 13.58 -6.31
N PHE A 95 16.37 12.35 -6.63
CA PHE A 95 14.96 12.01 -6.76
C PHE A 95 14.36 11.64 -5.40
N PRO A 96 13.33 12.36 -4.94
CA PRO A 96 12.72 12.09 -3.64
C PRO A 96 12.05 10.71 -3.66
N THR A 97 12.26 9.95 -2.59
CA THR A 97 11.65 8.62 -2.38
C THR A 97 11.11 8.51 -0.96
N ILE A 98 10.10 7.66 -0.76
CA ILE A 98 9.48 7.47 0.56
C ILE A 98 10.50 6.94 1.57
N GLU A 99 11.39 6.04 1.15
CA GLU A 99 12.44 5.50 2.00
C GLU A 99 13.44 6.57 2.45
N ALA A 100 13.80 7.52 1.58
CA ALA A 100 14.71 8.62 1.95
C ALA A 100 14.09 9.52 3.03
N GLU A 101 12.80 9.88 2.89
CA GLU A 101 12.07 10.66 3.89
C GLU A 101 11.96 9.92 5.23
N LEU A 102 11.63 8.63 5.19
CA LEU A 102 11.53 7.81 6.39
C LEU A 102 12.88 7.69 7.11
N ILE A 103 13.97 7.47 6.38
CA ILE A 103 15.31 7.38 6.98
C ILE A 103 15.70 8.72 7.61
N SER A 104 15.45 9.83 6.92
CA SER A 104 15.69 11.18 7.43
C SER A 104 14.91 11.42 8.74
N ALA A 105 13.63 11.07 8.77
CA ALA A 105 12.80 11.18 9.96
C ALA A 105 13.26 10.27 11.11
N LEU A 106 13.72 9.04 10.82
CA LEU A 106 14.28 8.12 11.82
C LEU A 106 15.57 8.65 12.45
N ILE A 107 16.43 9.33 11.68
CA ILE A 107 17.65 9.98 12.18
C ILE A 107 17.28 11.17 13.08
N LYS A 108 16.40 12.06 12.61
CA LYS A 108 15.95 13.23 13.38
C LYS A 108 15.24 12.84 14.67
N ALA A 109 14.46 11.75 14.63
CA ALA A 109 13.83 11.16 15.82
C ALA A 109 14.83 10.43 16.74
N GLN A 110 16.12 10.35 16.39
CA GLN A 110 17.19 9.65 17.10
C GLN A 110 16.90 8.14 17.28
N CYS A 111 16.13 7.55 16.36
CA CYS A 111 15.87 6.10 16.34
C CYS A 111 17.02 5.31 15.70
N ILE A 112 17.85 5.98 14.91
CA ILE A 112 19.10 5.48 14.32
C ILE A 112 20.12 6.64 14.30
N PRO A 113 21.43 6.38 14.46
CA PRO A 113 22.45 7.42 14.33
C PRO A 113 22.64 7.79 12.86
N GLU A 114 23.09 9.02 12.60
CA GLU A 114 23.36 9.54 11.25
C GLU A 114 24.41 8.71 10.49
N SER A 115 25.41 8.15 11.20
CA SER A 115 26.40 7.22 10.66
C SER A 115 25.79 5.98 9.99
N SER A 116 24.51 5.67 10.28
CA SER A 116 23.78 4.59 9.62
C SER A 116 23.56 4.81 8.12
N LEU A 117 23.62 6.05 7.62
CA LEU A 117 23.53 6.34 6.18
C LEU A 117 24.67 5.68 5.40
N ILE A 118 25.86 5.63 6.00
CA ILE A 118 27.05 4.98 5.42
C ILE A 118 26.87 3.45 5.45
N GLN A 119 26.27 2.92 6.52
CA GLN A 119 26.16 1.48 6.77
C GLN A 119 24.70 0.97 6.80
N MET A 120 23.86 1.42 5.87
CA MET A 120 22.42 1.04 5.81
C MET A 120 22.14 -0.47 5.84
N LYS A 121 23.09 -1.30 5.36
CA LYS A 121 22.97 -2.77 5.41
C LYS A 121 22.85 -3.27 6.86
N ASN A 122 23.48 -2.61 7.83
CA ASN A 122 23.48 -3.00 9.24
C ASN A 122 22.11 -2.80 9.90
N LEU A 123 21.31 -1.85 9.39
CA LEU A 123 19.93 -1.66 9.80
C LEU A 123 19.00 -2.81 9.35
N LYS A 124 19.46 -3.68 8.44
CA LYS A 124 18.67 -4.74 7.82
C LYS A 124 17.33 -4.22 7.26
N PHE A 125 17.33 -3.02 6.67
CA PHE A 125 16.11 -2.39 6.16
C PHE A 125 15.51 -3.21 5.00
N GLN A 126 14.26 -3.62 5.14
CA GLN A 126 13.49 -4.35 4.12
C GLN A 126 12.10 -3.71 3.98
N ARG A 127 11.51 -3.84 2.80
CA ARG A 127 10.17 -3.30 2.47
C ARG A 127 9.30 -4.40 1.88
N CYS A 128 8.01 -4.42 2.21
CA CYS A 128 7.07 -5.43 1.71
C CYS A 128 6.80 -5.28 0.22
N ALA A 129 6.62 -4.04 -0.22
CA ALA A 129 6.28 -3.68 -1.58
C ALA A 129 7.19 -2.54 -2.07
N ARG A 130 7.64 -2.66 -3.32
CA ARG A 130 8.34 -1.59 -4.04
C ARG A 130 7.31 -0.91 -4.94
N THR A 131 6.66 0.13 -4.44
CA THR A 131 5.70 0.88 -5.25
C THR A 131 6.43 1.72 -6.29
N ASP A 132 5.86 1.80 -7.51
CA ASP A 132 6.40 2.58 -8.62
C ASP A 132 6.29 4.09 -8.35
N LYS A 133 6.90 4.91 -9.22
CA LYS A 133 6.74 6.36 -9.23
C LYS A 133 5.25 6.74 -9.22
N GLY A 134 4.86 7.65 -8.32
CA GLY A 134 3.49 8.15 -8.23
C GLY A 134 2.50 7.24 -7.50
N VAL A 135 2.85 5.99 -7.19
CA VAL A 135 1.95 5.00 -6.58
C VAL A 135 1.86 5.21 -5.08
N SER A 136 0.64 5.31 -4.57
CA SER A 136 0.35 5.54 -3.14
C SER A 136 0.28 4.24 -2.34
N ALA A 137 0.30 4.34 -1.02
CA ALA A 137 0.07 3.20 -0.13
C ALA A 137 -0.70 3.63 1.12
N LEU A 138 -1.63 2.79 1.55
CA LEU A 138 -2.36 2.92 2.81
C LEU A 138 -1.88 1.90 3.85
N GLY A 139 -1.30 0.79 3.38
CA GLY A 139 -0.79 -0.28 4.22
C GLY A 139 0.57 -0.80 3.77
N GLN A 140 1.59 0.06 3.67
CA GLN A 140 2.97 -0.37 3.45
C GLN A 140 3.61 -0.80 4.77
N LEU A 141 4.46 -1.83 4.74
CA LEU A 141 5.25 -2.22 5.90
C LEU A 141 6.74 -2.34 5.56
N VAL A 142 7.57 -1.74 6.40
CA VAL A 142 9.03 -1.92 6.37
C VAL A 142 9.50 -2.59 7.64
N SER A 143 10.65 -3.27 7.57
CA SER A 143 11.30 -3.82 8.75
C SER A 143 12.73 -3.32 8.86
N VAL A 144 13.10 -2.85 10.04
CA VAL A 144 14.36 -2.14 10.27
C VAL A 144 14.82 -2.35 11.70
N LYS A 145 16.14 -2.36 11.93
CA LYS A 145 16.69 -2.31 13.28
C LYS A 145 16.71 -0.87 13.76
N LEU A 146 16.16 -0.63 14.94
CA LEU A 146 16.17 0.67 15.59
C LEU A 146 16.87 0.56 16.94
N ARG A 147 17.41 1.68 17.39
CA ARG A 147 17.88 1.95 18.74
C ARG A 147 17.00 3.06 19.30
N THR A 148 15.90 2.68 19.94
CA THR A 148 14.97 3.66 20.51
C THR A 148 14.63 3.29 21.95
N SER A 149 14.80 4.24 22.86
CA SER A 149 14.28 4.22 24.23
C SER A 149 13.00 5.04 24.37
N CYS A 150 12.52 5.65 23.27
CA CYS A 150 11.41 6.58 23.31
C CYS A 150 10.10 5.87 23.66
N SER A 151 9.33 6.46 24.57
CA SER A 151 7.99 5.99 24.94
C SER A 151 6.97 6.14 23.81
N ASN A 152 7.12 7.16 22.94
CA ASN A 152 6.24 7.40 21.79
C ASN A 152 7.01 7.63 20.47
N PRO A 153 7.61 6.57 19.88
CA PRO A 153 8.40 6.71 18.67
C PRO A 153 7.57 7.09 17.44
N VAL A 154 6.28 6.73 17.38
CA VAL A 154 5.40 7.05 16.25
C VAL A 154 5.23 8.56 16.11
N GLU A 155 4.85 9.25 17.19
CA GLU A 155 4.65 10.69 17.19
C GLU A 155 5.95 11.44 16.84
N LYS A 156 7.06 11.06 17.47
CA LYS A 156 8.38 11.67 17.22
C LYS A 156 8.88 11.50 15.79
N ILE A 157 8.63 10.35 15.15
CA ILE A 157 8.99 10.17 13.74
C ILE A 157 8.06 11.01 12.86
N ASN A 158 6.76 11.03 13.17
CA ASN A 158 5.77 11.77 12.41
C ASN A 158 5.97 13.29 12.44
N SER A 159 6.53 13.86 13.52
CA SER A 159 6.88 15.29 13.58
C SER A 159 8.00 15.70 12.63
N HIS A 160 8.71 14.73 12.04
CA HIS A 160 9.77 14.95 11.05
C HIS A 160 9.40 14.49 9.64
N LEU A 161 8.19 13.95 9.45
CA LEU A 161 7.69 13.53 8.15
C LEU A 161 6.79 14.61 7.52
N PRO A 162 6.82 14.76 6.19
CA PRO A 162 5.86 15.62 5.50
C PRO A 162 4.42 15.09 5.65
N PRO A 163 3.38 15.93 5.48
CA PRO A 163 1.98 15.51 5.64
C PRO A 163 1.60 14.29 4.80
N GLY A 164 2.14 14.18 3.58
CA GLY A 164 1.91 13.08 2.65
C GLY A 164 2.61 11.75 3.00
N ILE A 165 3.28 11.63 4.16
CA ILE A 165 3.84 10.37 4.66
C ILE A 165 3.53 10.25 6.15
N ARG A 166 3.01 9.09 6.57
CA ARG A 166 2.60 8.85 7.95
C ARG A 166 3.07 7.48 8.42
N VAL A 167 3.77 7.44 9.56
CA VAL A 167 3.92 6.22 10.36
C VAL A 167 2.62 6.00 11.12
N LEU A 168 2.03 4.82 10.92
CA LEU A 168 0.76 4.42 11.52
C LEU A 168 0.99 3.69 12.84
N ASP A 169 1.97 2.80 12.88
CA ASP A 169 2.31 1.99 14.04
C ASP A 169 3.73 1.42 13.92
N ILE A 170 4.33 1.05 15.05
CA ILE A 170 5.65 0.42 15.15
C ILE A 170 5.56 -0.77 16.10
N LYS A 171 5.84 -1.97 15.58
CA LYS A 171 5.79 -3.20 16.37
C LYS A 171 7.15 -3.86 16.48
N ARG A 172 7.52 -4.28 17.69
CA ARG A 172 8.69 -5.12 17.90
C ARG A 172 8.43 -6.50 17.30
N VAL A 173 9.43 -7.02 16.57
CA VAL A 173 9.36 -8.31 15.87
C VAL A 173 10.60 -9.14 16.17
N THR A 174 10.58 -10.41 15.75
CA THR A 174 11.71 -11.32 15.94
C THR A 174 12.97 -10.80 15.24
N LYS A 175 14.15 -11.15 15.74
CA LYS A 175 15.45 -10.75 15.15
C LYS A 175 15.59 -11.14 13.67
N GLY A 176 14.94 -12.24 13.27
CA GLY A 176 14.94 -12.77 11.91
C GLY A 176 13.83 -12.25 11.01
N PHE A 177 12.92 -11.42 11.52
CA PHE A 177 11.79 -10.92 10.72
C PHE A 177 12.26 -10.13 9.50
N SER A 178 11.72 -10.48 8.34
CA SER A 178 11.89 -9.75 7.08
C SER A 178 10.52 -9.47 6.50
N SER A 179 10.14 -8.20 6.49
CA SER A 179 8.86 -7.72 5.94
C SER A 179 8.62 -8.20 4.51
N LYS A 180 9.68 -8.28 3.70
CA LYS A 180 9.60 -8.78 2.32
C LYS A 180 9.24 -10.27 2.27
N ASN A 181 9.98 -11.09 3.04
CA ASN A 181 9.97 -12.56 2.90
C ASN A 181 8.85 -13.21 3.70
N MET A 182 8.39 -12.57 4.77
CA MET A 182 7.31 -13.08 5.63
C MET A 182 5.95 -12.51 5.26
N CYS A 183 5.86 -11.69 4.21
CA CYS A 183 4.57 -11.20 3.71
C CYS A 183 3.97 -12.21 2.74
N ASP A 184 2.77 -12.67 3.06
CA ASP A 184 2.06 -13.74 2.36
C ASP A 184 1.51 -13.29 1.01
N ARG A 185 0.86 -12.12 1.00
CA ARG A 185 0.20 -11.53 -0.17
C ARG A 185 0.05 -10.03 0.01
N ARG A 186 -0.25 -9.33 -1.09
CA ARG A 186 -0.50 -7.89 -1.11
C ARG A 186 -1.82 -7.65 -1.82
N THR A 187 -2.61 -6.71 -1.30
CA THR A 187 -3.83 -6.23 -1.91
C THR A 187 -3.60 -4.81 -2.40
N TYR A 188 -3.92 -4.59 -3.66
CA TYR A 188 -3.92 -3.29 -4.30
C TYR A 188 -5.32 -2.95 -4.77
N SER A 189 -5.62 -1.67 -4.80
CA SER A 189 -6.76 -1.12 -5.52
C SER A 189 -6.26 -0.20 -6.63
N TYR A 190 -7.02 -0.13 -7.71
CA TYR A 190 -6.82 0.85 -8.78
C TYR A 190 -8.12 1.62 -8.98
N MET A 191 -8.15 2.87 -8.50
CA MET A 191 -9.30 3.76 -8.66
C MET A 191 -9.24 4.43 -10.04
N LEU A 192 -10.35 4.37 -10.78
CA LEU A 192 -10.47 4.95 -12.11
C LEU A 192 -11.89 5.45 -12.41
N PRO A 193 -12.05 6.47 -13.26
CA PRO A 193 -13.35 6.84 -13.82
C PRO A 193 -13.96 5.68 -14.63
N THR A 194 -15.26 5.44 -14.49
CA THR A 194 -15.90 4.27 -15.11
C THR A 194 -16.04 4.37 -16.63
N PHE A 195 -15.93 5.57 -17.20
CA PHE A 195 -15.89 5.72 -18.66
C PHE A 195 -14.75 4.92 -19.30
N ALA A 196 -13.68 4.62 -18.56
CA ALA A 196 -12.59 3.78 -19.02
C ALA A 196 -12.99 2.31 -19.23
N LEU A 197 -14.11 1.87 -18.67
CA LEU A 197 -14.55 0.48 -18.61
C LEU A 197 -15.71 0.15 -19.56
N SER A 198 -16.02 1.03 -20.52
CA SER A 198 -17.12 0.83 -21.47
C SER A 198 -16.79 1.39 -22.84
N SER A 199 -17.10 0.64 -23.89
CA SER A 199 -17.01 1.08 -25.29
C SER A 199 -18.13 2.07 -25.68
N CYS A 200 -19.22 2.11 -24.91
CA CYS A 200 -20.30 3.07 -25.07
C CYS A 200 -20.00 4.42 -24.42
N ALA A 201 -18.86 4.55 -23.73
CA ALA A 201 -18.47 5.79 -23.11
C ALA A 201 -18.21 6.89 -24.15
N PRO A 202 -18.59 8.15 -23.86
CA PRO A 202 -18.32 9.26 -24.77
C PRO A 202 -16.81 9.53 -24.87
N SER A 203 -16.40 10.03 -26.05
CA SER A 203 -15.01 10.39 -26.33
C SER A 203 -14.47 11.54 -25.47
N ALA A 204 -15.36 12.30 -24.84
CA ALA A 204 -15.05 13.41 -23.95
C ALA A 204 -15.66 13.15 -22.56
N PRO A 205 -15.08 13.71 -21.48
CA PRO A 205 -15.64 13.57 -20.14
C PRO A 205 -17.11 14.01 -20.08
N ASP A 206 -17.98 13.10 -19.67
CA ASP A 206 -19.41 13.34 -19.47
C ASP A 206 -19.79 12.99 -18.03
N LEU A 207 -20.28 13.98 -17.29
CA LEU A 207 -20.71 13.81 -15.90
C LEU A 207 -22.00 12.97 -15.77
N ASN A 208 -22.72 12.74 -16.87
CA ASN A 208 -23.92 11.91 -16.90
C ASN A 208 -23.63 10.45 -17.22
N PHE A 209 -22.43 10.13 -17.72
CA PHE A 209 -22.08 8.74 -18.02
C PHE A 209 -22.09 7.88 -16.75
N ARG A 210 -22.75 6.74 -16.81
CA ARG A 210 -22.78 5.72 -15.76
C ARG A 210 -22.50 4.37 -16.41
N LEU A 211 -21.68 3.56 -15.76
CA LEU A 211 -21.29 2.25 -16.26
C LEU A 211 -22.52 1.37 -16.42
N PRO A 212 -22.84 0.89 -17.64
CA PRO A 212 -23.91 -0.06 -17.83
C PRO A 212 -23.70 -1.31 -16.97
N ARG A 213 -24.78 -1.85 -16.44
CA ARG A 213 -24.72 -3.04 -15.57
C ARG A 213 -24.13 -4.25 -16.30
N GLU A 214 -24.40 -4.38 -17.59
CA GLU A 214 -23.81 -5.44 -18.44
C GLU A 214 -22.30 -5.31 -18.58
N ASP A 215 -21.78 -4.09 -18.79
CA ASP A 215 -20.34 -3.81 -18.83
C ASP A 215 -19.69 -4.14 -17.49
N PHE A 216 -20.30 -3.74 -16.37
CA PHE A 216 -19.79 -4.09 -15.03
C PHE A 216 -19.61 -5.62 -14.84
N HIS A 217 -20.60 -6.43 -15.24
CA HIS A 217 -20.49 -7.88 -15.17
C HIS A 217 -19.44 -8.43 -16.14
N TYR A 218 -19.38 -7.87 -17.35
CA TYR A 218 -18.39 -8.25 -18.35
C TYR A 218 -16.95 -7.98 -17.87
N ILE A 219 -16.69 -6.82 -17.28
CA ILE A 219 -15.39 -6.47 -16.69
C ILE A 219 -15.00 -7.44 -15.58
N ASN A 220 -15.91 -7.79 -14.68
CA ASN A 220 -15.63 -8.78 -13.63
C ASN A 220 -15.35 -10.17 -14.21
N LYS A 221 -16.06 -10.56 -15.29
CA LYS A 221 -15.75 -11.80 -16.03
C LYS A 221 -14.34 -11.78 -16.62
N LEU A 222 -13.92 -10.67 -17.25
CA LEU A 222 -12.56 -10.52 -17.79
C LEU A 222 -11.49 -10.58 -16.69
N LEU A 223 -11.70 -9.85 -15.59
CA LEU A 223 -10.78 -9.83 -14.44
C LEU A 223 -10.59 -11.22 -13.83
N SER A 224 -11.63 -12.06 -13.83
CA SER A 224 -11.54 -13.43 -13.31
C SER A 224 -10.50 -14.30 -14.02
N ALA A 225 -10.18 -14.00 -15.29
CA ALA A 225 -9.17 -14.73 -16.06
C ALA A 225 -7.74 -14.55 -15.51
N TYR A 226 -7.48 -13.53 -14.69
CA TYR A 226 -6.19 -13.37 -14.02
C TYR A 226 -6.03 -14.25 -12.78
N LYS A 227 -7.11 -14.78 -12.21
CA LYS A 227 -7.06 -15.60 -10.98
C LYS A 227 -6.27 -16.88 -11.21
N GLY A 228 -5.56 -17.33 -10.17
CA GLY A 228 -4.69 -18.50 -10.24
C GLY A 228 -3.24 -18.16 -10.58
N THR A 229 -2.49 -19.18 -10.98
CA THR A 229 -1.05 -19.09 -11.29
C THR A 229 -0.84 -19.01 -12.79
N HIS A 230 -0.30 -17.90 -13.26
CA HIS A 230 -0.02 -17.67 -14.69
C HIS A 230 1.37 -17.12 -14.91
N ASN A 231 1.83 -17.17 -16.16
CA ASN A 231 3.04 -16.49 -16.58
C ASN A 231 2.73 -15.04 -16.98
N PHE A 232 3.22 -14.08 -16.19
CA PHE A 232 2.94 -12.65 -16.39
C PHE A 232 4.08 -11.91 -17.12
N HIS A 233 4.89 -12.59 -17.95
CA HIS A 233 6.05 -11.97 -18.62
C HIS A 233 5.71 -10.76 -19.51
N ASN A 234 4.54 -10.74 -20.15
CA ASN A 234 4.05 -9.59 -20.93
C ASN A 234 3.59 -8.42 -20.05
N PHE A 235 3.26 -8.71 -18.78
CA PHE A 235 2.82 -7.75 -17.78
C PHE A 235 4.00 -7.15 -17.01
N THR A 236 5.22 -7.21 -17.53
CA THR A 236 6.36 -6.47 -16.96
C THR A 236 7.27 -6.01 -18.09
N SER A 237 8.31 -5.26 -17.75
CA SER A 237 9.39 -4.93 -18.68
C SER A 237 10.53 -5.95 -18.56
N LYS A 238 11.23 -6.20 -19.69
CA LYS A 238 12.47 -6.96 -19.75
C LYS A 238 12.39 -8.36 -19.13
N LYS A 239 11.27 -9.07 -19.38
CA LYS A 239 11.13 -10.50 -19.06
C LYS A 239 10.75 -11.32 -20.27
N THR A 240 11.29 -12.52 -20.34
CA THR A 240 10.87 -13.56 -21.29
C THR A 240 9.93 -14.57 -20.61
N PHE A 241 9.30 -15.43 -21.40
CA PHE A 241 8.38 -16.44 -20.90
C PHE A 241 9.10 -17.54 -20.09
N GLU A 242 10.36 -17.84 -20.43
CA GLU A 242 11.16 -18.92 -19.83
C GLU A 242 11.62 -18.58 -18.40
N GLU A 243 11.62 -17.31 -18.02
CA GLU A 243 12.01 -16.89 -16.68
C GLU A 243 10.99 -17.37 -15.64
N SER A 244 11.39 -18.32 -14.77
CA SER A 244 10.54 -18.87 -13.71
C SER A 244 9.97 -17.80 -12.78
N ASN A 245 10.69 -16.71 -12.57
CA ASN A 245 10.24 -15.58 -11.77
C ASN A 245 9.27 -14.64 -12.53
N ALA A 246 8.73 -15.02 -13.68
CA ALA A 246 7.58 -14.37 -14.32
C ALA A 246 6.24 -14.98 -13.87
N TRP A 247 6.25 -16.18 -13.30
CA TRP A 247 5.06 -16.85 -12.77
C TRP A 247 4.58 -16.18 -11.49
N ARG A 248 3.30 -15.80 -11.45
CA ARG A 248 2.67 -15.15 -10.30
C ARG A 248 1.31 -15.74 -10.01
N HIS A 249 0.95 -15.75 -8.74
CA HIS A 249 -0.33 -16.24 -8.25
C HIS A 249 -1.23 -15.09 -7.80
N MET A 250 -2.37 -14.94 -8.46
CA MET A 250 -3.43 -14.01 -8.07
C MET A 250 -4.51 -14.78 -7.32
N PHE A 251 -4.80 -14.35 -6.10
CA PHE A 251 -5.85 -14.94 -5.25
C PHE A 251 -7.23 -14.43 -5.64
N GLU A 252 -7.37 -13.11 -5.78
CA GLU A 252 -8.64 -12.45 -6.04
C GLU A 252 -8.41 -11.24 -6.94
N VAL A 253 -9.31 -11.03 -7.91
CA VAL A 253 -9.26 -9.96 -8.91
C VAL A 253 -10.69 -9.61 -9.28
N SER A 254 -11.13 -8.39 -8.94
CA SER A 254 -12.52 -7.95 -9.11
C SER A 254 -12.61 -6.44 -9.31
N CYS A 255 -13.76 -5.98 -9.81
CA CYS A 255 -14.12 -4.56 -9.86
C CYS A 255 -15.21 -4.28 -8.82
N SER A 256 -15.06 -3.20 -8.04
CA SER A 256 -16.08 -2.75 -7.10
C SER A 256 -17.33 -2.25 -7.84
N GLU A 257 -18.47 -2.24 -7.13
CA GLU A 257 -19.62 -1.45 -7.58
C GLU A 257 -19.20 0.02 -7.81
N PRO A 258 -19.72 0.68 -8.86
CA PRO A 258 -19.44 2.08 -9.13
C PRO A 258 -19.96 3.02 -8.04
N PHE A 259 -19.30 4.17 -7.89
CA PHE A 259 -19.68 5.24 -6.97
C PHE A 259 -19.38 6.63 -7.56
N VAL A 260 -20.17 7.63 -7.19
CA VAL A 260 -20.08 8.98 -7.76
C VAL A 260 -19.38 9.94 -6.81
N LEU A 261 -18.36 10.65 -7.31
CA LEU A 261 -17.65 11.73 -6.63
C LEU A 261 -17.61 12.96 -7.55
N HIS A 262 -18.07 14.11 -7.03
CA HIS A 262 -18.13 15.37 -7.79
C HIS A 262 -18.83 15.24 -9.17
N GLY A 263 -19.86 14.40 -9.26
CA GLY A 263 -20.63 14.15 -10.48
C GLY A 263 -20.07 13.06 -11.40
N THR A 264 -18.77 12.79 -11.32
CA THR A 264 -18.10 11.71 -12.08
C THR A 264 -18.23 10.37 -11.37
N GLU A 265 -18.52 9.31 -12.12
CA GLU A 265 -18.57 7.96 -11.60
C GLU A 265 -17.19 7.28 -11.66
N PHE A 266 -16.81 6.62 -10.56
CA PHE A 266 -15.58 5.89 -10.36
C PHE A 266 -15.86 4.44 -9.96
N ALA A 267 -14.89 3.57 -10.20
CA ALA A 267 -14.85 2.22 -9.64
C ALA A 267 -13.43 1.91 -9.15
N GLN A 268 -13.28 0.79 -8.45
CA GLN A 268 -11.99 0.28 -7.99
C GLN A 268 -11.76 -1.14 -8.50
N ILE A 269 -10.68 -1.35 -9.25
CA ILE A 269 -10.19 -2.70 -9.55
C ILE A 269 -9.33 -3.16 -8.38
N VAL A 270 -9.76 -4.20 -7.67
CA VAL A 270 -9.06 -4.75 -6.51
C VAL A 270 -8.36 -6.03 -6.90
N ILE A 271 -7.05 -6.11 -6.59
CA ILE A 271 -6.20 -7.24 -6.96
C ILE A 271 -5.42 -7.68 -5.73
N THR A 272 -5.63 -8.93 -5.34
CA THR A 272 -4.87 -9.60 -4.27
C THR A 272 -4.01 -10.70 -4.88
N GLY A 273 -2.70 -10.58 -4.71
CA GLY A 273 -1.72 -11.50 -5.27
C GLY A 273 -0.58 -11.80 -4.30
N GLN A 274 0.08 -12.93 -4.50
CA GLN A 274 1.21 -13.33 -3.65
C GLN A 274 2.37 -12.33 -3.75
N SER A 275 2.73 -11.98 -4.98
CA SER A 275 3.75 -10.97 -5.29
C SER A 275 3.49 -10.35 -6.65
N PHE A 276 4.10 -9.20 -6.91
CA PHE A 276 3.91 -8.45 -8.16
C PHE A 276 5.26 -8.03 -8.74
N MET A 277 5.34 -8.02 -10.07
CA MET A 277 6.47 -7.47 -10.81
C MET A 277 6.29 -5.98 -11.07
N LEU A 278 7.38 -5.33 -11.52
CA LEU A 278 7.36 -3.94 -11.97
C LEU A 278 6.27 -3.76 -13.05
N TYR A 279 5.41 -2.76 -12.88
CA TYR A 279 4.29 -2.45 -13.79
C TYR A 279 3.18 -3.50 -13.93
N GLN A 280 3.25 -4.64 -13.23
CA GLN A 280 2.31 -5.76 -13.44
C GLN A 280 0.86 -5.35 -13.32
N ILE A 281 0.49 -4.74 -12.20
CA ILE A 281 -0.90 -4.35 -11.95
C ILE A 281 -1.35 -3.31 -12.97
N ARG A 282 -0.51 -2.33 -13.29
CA ARG A 282 -0.84 -1.27 -14.25
C ARG A 282 -1.03 -1.82 -15.66
N LYS A 283 -0.26 -2.83 -16.07
CA LYS A 283 -0.44 -3.53 -17.34
C LYS A 283 -1.69 -4.42 -17.34
N MET A 284 -1.99 -5.09 -16.22
CA MET A 284 -3.22 -5.86 -16.07
C MET A 284 -4.45 -4.95 -16.24
N VAL A 285 -4.48 -3.83 -15.52
CA VAL A 285 -5.54 -2.82 -15.64
C VAL A 285 -5.58 -2.22 -17.06
N GLY A 286 -4.42 -1.90 -17.63
CA GLY A 286 -4.36 -1.33 -18.98
C GLY A 286 -4.92 -2.25 -20.07
N LEU A 287 -4.69 -3.56 -19.95
CA LEU A 287 -5.27 -4.56 -20.85
C LEU A 287 -6.79 -4.67 -20.69
N ILE A 288 -7.30 -4.62 -19.45
CA ILE A 288 -8.74 -4.62 -19.20
C ILE A 288 -9.41 -3.40 -19.82
N ILE A 289 -8.82 -2.21 -19.66
CA ILE A 289 -9.32 -0.99 -20.30
C ILE A 289 -9.30 -1.15 -21.84
N ALA A 290 -8.24 -1.69 -22.42
CA ALA A 290 -8.15 -1.90 -23.86
C ALA A 290 -9.25 -2.81 -24.40
N VAL A 291 -9.56 -3.91 -23.71
CA VAL A 291 -10.65 -4.81 -24.10
C VAL A 291 -12.01 -4.16 -23.90
N ALA A 292 -12.20 -3.45 -22.78
CA ALA A 292 -13.46 -2.77 -22.46
C ALA A 292 -13.80 -1.66 -23.45
N GLN A 293 -12.80 -0.90 -23.91
CA GLN A 293 -12.93 0.15 -24.93
C GLN A 293 -13.06 -0.42 -26.36
N GLY A 294 -12.97 -1.74 -26.54
CA GLY A 294 -13.01 -2.38 -27.86
C GLY A 294 -11.73 -2.23 -28.69
N HIS A 295 -10.62 -1.84 -28.08
CA HIS A 295 -9.30 -1.74 -28.75
C HIS A 295 -8.56 -3.07 -28.85
N ALA A 296 -9.00 -4.09 -28.10
CA ALA A 296 -8.52 -5.45 -28.19
C ALA A 296 -9.68 -6.45 -28.05
N PRO A 297 -9.66 -7.61 -28.73
CA PRO A 297 -10.70 -8.62 -28.59
C PRO A 297 -10.65 -9.29 -27.20
N ALA A 298 -11.77 -9.85 -26.73
CA ALA A 298 -11.85 -10.49 -25.41
C ALA A 298 -10.82 -11.63 -25.22
N ASP A 299 -10.61 -12.43 -26.27
CA ASP A 299 -9.68 -13.56 -26.25
C ASP A 299 -8.20 -13.14 -26.23
N PHE A 300 -7.93 -11.84 -26.35
CA PHE A 300 -6.58 -11.30 -26.27
C PHE A 300 -5.96 -11.43 -24.87
N LEU A 301 -6.78 -11.39 -23.80
CA LEU A 301 -6.27 -11.52 -22.44
C LEU A 301 -5.69 -12.93 -22.17
N PRO A 302 -6.42 -14.04 -22.42
CA PRO A 302 -5.85 -15.37 -22.30
C PRO A 302 -4.56 -15.56 -23.12
N TRP A 303 -4.52 -14.98 -24.32
CA TRP A 303 -3.33 -15.04 -25.18
C TRP A 303 -2.13 -14.28 -24.61
N CYS A 304 -2.35 -13.11 -23.98
CA CYS A 304 -1.28 -12.35 -23.31
C CYS A 304 -0.56 -13.12 -22.17
N LEU A 305 -1.18 -14.19 -21.65
CA LEU A 305 -0.60 -15.07 -20.63
C LEU A 305 0.19 -16.25 -21.22
N GLN A 306 0.15 -16.42 -22.54
CA GLN A 306 0.91 -17.45 -23.28
C GLN A 306 2.32 -16.95 -23.65
N LYS A 307 3.03 -17.76 -24.44
CA LYS A 307 4.44 -17.55 -24.79
C LYS A 307 4.69 -16.30 -25.62
N ASP A 308 3.78 -15.97 -26.53
CA ASP A 308 3.95 -14.88 -27.50
C ASP A 308 4.21 -13.52 -26.82
N LYS A 309 5.04 -12.69 -27.46
CA LYS A 309 5.38 -11.37 -26.93
C LYS A 309 4.35 -10.33 -27.32
N VAL A 310 3.87 -9.62 -26.30
CA VAL A 310 2.86 -8.57 -26.43
C VAL A 310 3.33 -7.31 -25.75
N ASN A 311 3.18 -6.17 -26.44
CA ASN A 311 3.34 -4.89 -25.80
C ASN A 311 2.00 -4.47 -25.17
N ILE A 312 1.96 -4.48 -23.84
CA ILE A 312 0.80 -4.02 -23.06
C ILE A 312 1.16 -2.66 -22.44
N PRO A 313 0.44 -1.57 -22.75
CA PRO A 313 0.73 -0.28 -22.16
C PRO A 313 0.29 -0.25 -20.69
N PRO A 314 1.13 0.24 -19.77
CA PRO A 314 0.74 0.37 -18.37
C PRO A 314 -0.22 1.55 -18.19
N ALA A 315 -1.33 1.33 -17.49
CA ALA A 315 -2.25 2.39 -17.06
C ALA A 315 -1.53 3.47 -16.22
N PRO A 316 -2.08 4.68 -16.05
CA PRO A 316 -1.50 5.73 -15.21
C PRO A 316 -1.20 5.25 -13.78
N GLY A 317 -0.19 5.83 -13.11
CA GLY A 317 0.26 5.35 -11.80
C GLY A 317 -0.59 5.83 -10.61
N LEU A 318 -1.23 6.99 -10.72
CA LEU A 318 -1.79 7.68 -9.55
C LEU A 318 -3.01 6.97 -8.94
N GLY A 319 -3.83 6.31 -9.77
CA GLY A 319 -4.97 5.52 -9.31
C GLY A 319 -4.57 4.24 -8.57
N LEU A 320 -3.31 3.79 -8.66
CA LEU A 320 -2.84 2.57 -8.00
C LEU A 320 -2.46 2.85 -6.53
N ILE A 321 -3.06 2.08 -5.63
CA ILE A 321 -2.81 2.16 -4.18
C ILE A 321 -2.50 0.78 -3.62
N LEU A 322 -1.43 0.67 -2.83
CA LEU A 322 -1.21 -0.49 -1.96
C LEU A 322 -2.12 -0.37 -0.75
N GLU A 323 -3.22 -1.12 -0.73
CA GLU A 323 -4.19 -1.13 0.36
C GLU A 323 -3.59 -1.80 1.60
N HIS A 324 -3.06 -3.01 1.42
CA HIS A 324 -2.71 -3.86 2.55
C HIS A 324 -1.65 -4.90 2.21
N VAL A 325 -0.78 -5.18 3.19
CA VAL A 325 0.17 -6.30 3.16
C VAL A 325 -0.21 -7.30 4.24
N HIS A 326 -0.31 -8.57 3.85
CA HIS A 326 -0.85 -9.63 4.70
C HIS A 326 0.28 -10.45 5.32
N PHE A 327 0.12 -10.79 6.60
CA PHE A 327 1.10 -11.44 7.46
C PHE A 327 0.46 -12.58 8.29
N ASP A 328 -0.58 -13.21 7.75
CA ASP A 328 -1.37 -14.23 8.44
C ASP A 328 -0.50 -15.40 8.92
N TRP A 329 0.47 -15.84 8.13
CA TRP A 329 1.38 -16.91 8.55
C TRP A 329 2.25 -16.46 9.74
N TYR A 330 2.80 -15.25 9.66
CA TYR A 330 3.60 -14.68 10.75
C TYR A 330 2.77 -14.52 12.03
N ASN A 331 1.54 -14.01 11.91
CA ASN A 331 0.64 -13.79 13.02
C ASN A 331 0.22 -15.11 13.68
N ARG A 332 -0.09 -16.17 12.91
CA ARG A 332 -0.37 -17.49 13.47
C ARG A 332 0.83 -18.09 14.20
N ARG A 333 2.05 -17.85 13.72
CA ARG A 333 3.25 -18.45 14.29
C ARG A 333 3.79 -17.71 15.51
N TYR A 334 3.72 -16.37 15.52
CA TYR A 334 4.39 -15.54 16.51
C TYR A 334 3.44 -14.61 17.27
N GLY A 335 2.21 -14.40 16.82
CA GLY A 335 1.30 -13.41 17.39
C GLY A 335 0.76 -13.75 18.79
N SER A 336 0.97 -14.98 19.26
CA SER A 336 0.50 -15.48 20.56
C SER A 336 1.63 -15.99 21.45
N ASP A 337 2.89 -15.63 21.16
CA ASP A 337 4.06 -16.14 21.91
C ASP A 337 4.39 -15.34 23.18
N GLY A 338 3.56 -14.35 23.53
CA GLY A 338 3.72 -13.51 24.72
C GLY A 338 4.81 -12.42 24.60
N ILE A 339 5.58 -12.41 23.50
CA ILE A 339 6.71 -11.48 23.28
C ILE A 339 6.46 -10.60 22.06
N HIS A 340 5.89 -11.16 20.99
CA HIS A 340 5.63 -10.48 19.73
C HIS A 340 4.13 -10.24 19.55
N HIS A 341 3.80 -9.05 19.08
CA HIS A 341 2.43 -8.70 18.76
C HIS A 341 2.11 -9.02 17.30
N PRO A 342 0.87 -9.44 17.00
CA PRO A 342 0.45 -9.66 15.62
C PRO A 342 0.53 -8.34 14.83
N ILE A 343 0.94 -8.43 13.58
CA ILE A 343 0.86 -7.35 12.60
C ILE A 343 -0.60 -7.26 12.17
N SER A 344 -1.32 -6.30 12.72
CA SER A 344 -2.73 -6.05 12.45
C SER A 344 -2.93 -4.55 12.25
N TRP A 345 -3.75 -4.21 11.26
CA TRP A 345 -4.05 -2.85 10.84
C TRP A 345 -5.29 -2.28 11.51
N GLU A 346 -6.07 -3.12 12.20
CA GLU A 346 -7.37 -2.78 12.79
C GLU A 346 -7.33 -1.48 13.61
N LYS A 347 -6.38 -1.38 14.55
CA LYS A 347 -6.22 -0.19 15.40
C LYS A 347 -5.80 1.07 14.63
N THR A 348 -5.16 0.90 13.47
CA THR A 348 -4.70 2.00 12.62
C THR A 348 -5.73 2.45 11.59
N MET A 349 -6.83 1.70 11.41
CA MET A 349 -7.81 1.98 10.36
C MET A 349 -8.43 3.38 10.41
N PRO A 350 -8.80 3.94 11.58
CA PRO A 350 -9.29 5.31 11.62
C PRO A 350 -8.28 6.33 11.07
N THR A 351 -6.99 6.17 11.40
CA THR A 351 -5.92 7.02 10.89
C THR A 351 -5.68 6.82 9.40
N VAL A 352 -5.74 5.57 8.91
CA VAL A 352 -5.61 5.26 7.48
C VAL A 352 -6.73 5.88 6.66
N LEU A 353 -7.97 5.83 7.15
CA LEU A 353 -9.12 6.46 6.48
C LEU A 353 -8.97 7.98 6.43
N ALA A 354 -8.63 8.61 7.56
CA ALA A 354 -8.37 10.05 7.58
C ALA A 354 -7.23 10.44 6.63
N PHE A 355 -6.19 9.62 6.54
CA PHE A 355 -5.07 9.84 5.63
C PHE A 355 -5.49 9.68 4.15
N TRP A 356 -6.31 8.68 3.83
CA TRP A 356 -6.87 8.52 2.48
C TRP A 356 -7.64 9.76 2.04
N GLU A 357 -8.55 10.24 2.88
CA GLU A 357 -9.43 11.38 2.60
C GLU A 357 -8.66 12.71 2.47
N ALA A 358 -7.64 12.92 3.32
CA ALA A 358 -6.86 14.15 3.30
C ALA A 358 -5.74 14.14 2.24
N GLU A 359 -5.05 13.02 2.07
CA GLU A 359 -3.75 13.00 1.39
C GLU A 359 -3.72 12.28 0.04
N ILE A 360 -4.58 11.30 -0.21
CA ILE A 360 -4.54 10.53 -1.46
C ILE A 360 -5.73 10.85 -2.35
N LEU A 361 -6.96 10.74 -1.85
CA LEU A 361 -8.18 10.92 -2.64
C LEU A 361 -8.23 12.28 -3.36
N PRO A 362 -7.93 13.43 -2.72
CA PRO A 362 -7.98 14.72 -3.40
C PRO A 362 -6.99 14.81 -4.56
N LYS A 363 -5.85 14.13 -4.47
CA LYS A 363 -4.81 14.15 -5.49
C LYS A 363 -5.22 13.30 -6.70
N ILE A 364 -5.88 12.16 -6.47
CA ILE A 364 -6.50 11.35 -7.54
C ILE A 364 -7.60 12.15 -8.23
N LEU A 365 -8.46 12.81 -7.45
CA LEU A 365 -9.56 13.61 -8.00
C LEU A 365 -9.07 14.79 -8.82
N GLU A 366 -8.06 15.55 -8.37
CA GLU A 366 -7.44 16.62 -9.16
C GLU A 366 -6.92 16.08 -10.50
N GLU A 367 -6.25 14.94 -10.49
CA GLU A 367 -5.64 14.36 -11.69
C GLU A 367 -6.69 13.87 -12.71
N GLU A 368 -7.80 13.32 -12.24
CA GLU A 368 -8.85 12.79 -13.12
C GLU A 368 -9.88 13.85 -13.53
N LEU A 369 -10.22 14.79 -12.65
CA LEU A 369 -11.26 15.79 -12.91
C LEU A 369 -10.70 17.06 -13.56
N GLU A 370 -9.46 17.46 -13.22
CA GLU A 370 -8.88 18.70 -13.74
C GLU A 370 -7.89 18.43 -14.88
N LYS A 371 -7.05 17.39 -14.75
CA LYS A 371 -6.01 17.06 -15.75
C LYS A 371 -6.42 15.98 -16.74
N LEU A 372 -7.58 15.35 -16.53
CA LEU A 372 -8.16 14.36 -17.44
C LEU A 372 -7.17 13.21 -17.76
N SER A 373 -6.42 12.76 -16.76
CA SER A 373 -5.30 11.81 -16.95
C SER A 373 -5.71 10.50 -17.61
N MET A 374 -6.80 9.87 -17.14
CA MET A 374 -7.32 8.66 -17.77
C MET A 374 -7.80 8.90 -19.20
N CYS A 375 -8.47 10.04 -19.46
CA CYS A 375 -8.93 10.40 -20.81
C CYS A 375 -7.76 10.54 -21.79
N TYR A 376 -6.70 11.25 -21.39
CA TYR A 376 -5.50 11.41 -22.20
C TYR A 376 -4.80 10.05 -22.45
N TRP A 377 -4.72 9.20 -21.43
CA TRP A 377 -4.13 7.88 -21.58
C TRP A 377 -4.94 6.96 -22.52
N ILE A 378 -6.27 7.01 -22.48
CA ILE A 378 -7.12 6.29 -23.43
C ILE A 378 -6.92 6.80 -24.87
N ASP A 379 -6.72 8.11 -25.07
CA ASP A 379 -6.41 8.63 -26.41
C ASP A 379 -5.08 8.11 -26.98
N ILE A 380 -4.08 7.91 -26.11
CA ILE A 380 -2.83 7.21 -26.49
C ILE A 380 -3.13 5.74 -26.81
N LEU A 381 -3.97 5.08 -26.00
CA LEU A 381 -4.32 3.68 -26.17
C LEU A 381 -4.98 3.39 -27.52
N LYS A 382 -5.79 4.31 -28.06
CA LYS A 382 -6.39 4.21 -29.40
C LYS A 382 -5.37 4.03 -30.52
N ARG A 383 -4.16 4.58 -30.32
CA ARG A 383 -3.05 4.52 -31.28
C ARG A 383 -2.11 3.35 -30.98
N HIS A 384 -2.35 2.63 -29.88
CA HIS A 384 -1.51 1.52 -29.47
C HIS A 384 -1.75 0.34 -30.39
N ASN A 385 -0.65 -0.19 -30.91
CA ASN A 385 -0.69 -1.34 -31.77
C ASN A 385 -0.59 -2.62 -30.93
N PHE A 386 -1.70 -3.35 -30.80
CA PHE A 386 -1.75 -4.66 -30.16
C PHE A 386 -1.23 -5.81 -31.06
N LEU A 387 -0.61 -5.48 -32.21
CA LEU A 387 0.00 -6.48 -33.09
C LEU A 387 1.05 -7.34 -32.38
N ARG A 388 1.19 -8.55 -32.93
CA ARG A 388 2.11 -9.61 -32.52
C ARG A 388 3.53 -9.20 -32.89
N PHE A 389 4.44 -9.15 -31.92
CA PHE A 389 5.86 -9.20 -32.26
C PHE A 389 6.16 -10.64 -32.62
N ASN A 390 6.25 -10.95 -33.92
CA ASN A 390 6.94 -12.17 -34.32
C ASN A 390 8.41 -12.04 -33.89
N ASP A 391 9.03 -13.14 -33.47
CA ASP A 391 10.40 -13.23 -32.92
C ASP A 391 11.53 -12.72 -33.85
N ASN A 392 11.23 -11.96 -34.91
CA ASN A 392 12.18 -11.43 -35.88
C ASN A 392 12.49 -9.93 -35.73
N GLY A 393 12.03 -9.25 -34.68
CA GLY A 393 12.53 -7.91 -34.33
C GLY A 393 12.46 -6.86 -35.45
N GLN A 394 11.41 -6.92 -36.28
CA GLN A 394 11.02 -5.87 -37.24
C GLN A 394 9.66 -5.31 -36.87
#